data_AF-M3B8Q2-F1
#
_entry.id   AF-M3B8Q2-F1
#
_cell.length_a   1.000
_cell.length_b   1.000
_cell.length_c   1.000
_cell.angle_alpha   90.00
_cell.angle_beta   90.00
_cell.angle_gamma   90.00
#
_symmetry.space_group_name_H-M   'P 1'
#
loop_
_entity.id
_entity.type
_entity.pdbx_description
1 polymer ?
#
loop_
_entity_poly.entity_id
_entity_poly.type
_entity_poly.pdbx_seq_one_letter_code
_entity_poly.pdbx_strand_id
1 'polypeptide(L)' 'RPPNAWIMYRSAMHNDAIRHLEREGRYQGTGAPEISRLLGKWWAELPDAERKFWEQKAEKAKREHERLHPGYKYDP' A
#
# COMPACT_ATOMS: atom_id res chain seq x y z
N ARG A 1 13.99 3.19 -3.51
CA ARG A 1 13.59 1.78 -3.29
C ARG A 1 12.27 1.54 -3.99
N PRO A 2 12.08 0.37 -4.64
CA PRO A 2 10.79 0.05 -5.26
C PRO A 2 9.71 -0.10 -4.17
N PRO A 3 8.45 0.24 -4.47
CA PRO A 3 7.35 0.06 -3.52
C PRO A 3 7.09 -1.43 -3.28
N ASN A 4 6.96 -1.82 -2.01
CA ASN A 4 6.56 -3.18 -1.64
C ASN A 4 5.03 -3.36 -1.77
N ALA A 5 4.54 -4.58 -1.54
CA ALA A 5 3.13 -4.94 -1.71
C ALA A 5 2.20 -4.05 -0.86
N TRP A 6 2.57 -3.78 0.39
CA TRP A 6 1.82 -2.91 1.29
C TRP A 6 1.76 -1.46 0.79
N ILE A 7 2.87 -0.89 0.30
CA ILE A 7 2.88 0.47 -0.22
C ILE A 7 1.97 0.59 -1.46
N MET A 8 1.98 -0.41 -2.34
CA MET A 8 1.08 -0.44 -3.49
C MET A 8 -0.39 -0.53 -3.07
N TYR A 9 -0.69 -1.46 -2.17
CA TYR A 9 -2.04 -1.65 -1.64
C TYR A 9 -2.57 -0.39 -0.95
N ARG A 10 -1.78 0.17 -0.03
CA ARG A 10 -2.12 1.37 0.72
C ARG A 10 -2.41 2.54 -0.22
N SER A 11 -1.60 2.71 -1.26
CA SER A 11 -1.82 3.77 -2.25
C SER A 11 -3.09 3.55 -3.06
N ALA A 12 -3.41 2.30 -3.42
CA ALA A 12 -4.61 1.99 -4.19
C ALA A 12 -5.89 2.17 -3.36
N MET A 13 -5.86 1.76 -2.09
CA MET A 13 -7.01 1.78 -1.18
C MET A 13 -7.17 3.10 -0.40
N HIS A 14 -6.27 4.06 -0.62
CA HIS A 14 -6.25 5.31 0.14
C HIS A 14 -7.59 6.06 0.09
N ASN A 15 -8.14 6.23 -1.12
CA ASN A 15 -9.40 6.93 -1.33
C ASN A 15 -10.59 6.15 -0.76
N ASP A 16 -10.56 4.82 -0.81
CA ASP A 16 -11.62 3.99 -0.24
C ASP A 16 -11.63 4.06 1.28
N ALA A 17 -10.46 4.11 1.90
CA ALA A 17 -10.33 4.36 3.34
C ALA A 17 -10.83 5.75 3.74
N ILE A 18 -10.55 6.79 2.97
CA ILE A 18 -11.12 8.14 3.19
C ILE A 18 -12.65 8.07 3.13
N ARG A 19 -13.21 7.52 2.04
CA ARG A 19 -14.67 7.39 1.86
C ARG A 19 -15.33 6.56 2.95
N HIS A 20 -14.63 5.58 3.52
CA HIS A 20 -15.12 4.80 4.65
C HIS A 20 -15.17 5.65 5.92
N LEU A 21 -14.08 6.36 6.23
CA LEU A 21 -14.02 7.25 7.40
C LEU A 21 -15.01 8.43 7.30
N GLU A 22 -15.22 8.99 6.11
CA GLU A 22 -16.24 10.03 5.86
C GLU A 22 -17.65 9.51 6.15
N ARG A 23 -17.97 8.29 5.69
CA ARG A 23 -19.26 7.64 5.97
C ARG A 23 -19.47 7.35 7.46
N GLU A 24 -18.40 7.03 8.18
CA GLU A 24 -18.45 6.86 9.64
C GLU A 24 -18.47 8.21 10.40
N GLY A 25 -18.34 9.35 9.72
CA GLY A 25 -18.23 10.67 10.36
C GLY A 25 -16.93 10.88 11.13
N ARG A 26 -15.88 10.12 10.80
CA ARG A 26 -14.59 10.08 11.51
C ARG A 26 -13.45 10.73 10.75
N TYR A 27 -13.67 11.17 9.51
CA TYR A 27 -12.64 11.83 8.73
C TYR A 27 -12.43 13.29 9.17
N GLN A 28 -11.30 13.57 9.84
CA GLN A 28 -10.95 14.91 10.35
C GLN A 28 -9.93 15.66 9.46
N GLY A 29 -9.85 15.33 8.16
CA GLY A 29 -8.99 16.00 7.18
C GLY A 29 -7.54 15.49 7.17
N THR A 30 -6.79 15.62 8.27
CA THR A 30 -5.39 15.15 8.36
C THR A 30 -5.28 13.67 8.75
N GLY A 31 -6.32 12.88 8.47
CA GLY A 31 -6.53 11.49 8.90
C GLY A 31 -5.51 10.46 8.40
N ALA A 32 -4.31 10.85 8.00
CA ALA A 32 -3.23 9.95 7.61
C ALA A 32 -2.95 8.83 8.66
N PRO A 33 -2.95 9.10 9.99
CA PRO A 33 -2.82 8.05 10.99
C PRO A 33 -4.00 7.07 10.99
N GLU A 34 -5.23 7.58 10.88
CA GLU A 34 -6.47 6.78 10.91
C GLU A 34 -6.62 5.94 9.66
N ILE A 35 -6.34 6.52 8.49
CA ILE A 35 -6.30 5.84 7.20
C ILE A 35 -5.26 4.71 7.25
N SER A 36 -4.07 4.97 7.78
CA SER A 36 -3.03 3.94 7.88
C SER A 36 -3.43 2.81 8.82
N ARG A 37 -4.09 3.14 9.94
CA ARG A 37 -4.59 2.15 10.90
C ARG A 37 -5.73 1.31 10.31
N LEU A 38 -6.65 1.93 9.58
CA LEU A 38 -7.76 1.25 8.91
C LEU A 38 -7.25 0.33 7.80
N LEU A 39 -6.40 0.85 6.91
CA LEU A 39 -5.80 0.08 5.82
C LEU A 39 -4.94 -1.07 6.35
N GLY A 40 -4.27 -0.88 7.49
CA GLY A 40 -3.50 -1.94 8.14
C GLY A 40 -4.39 -3.10 8.59
N LYS A 41 -5.60 -2.81 9.10
CA LYS A 41 -6.60 -3.85 9.41
C LYS A 41 -7.08 -4.56 8.16
N TRP A 42 -7.52 -3.81 7.14
CA TRP A 42 -8.00 -4.40 5.89
C TRP A 42 -6.93 -5.25 5.21
N TRP A 43 -5.66 -4.81 5.28
CA TRP A 43 -4.55 -5.60 4.75
C TRP A 43 -4.35 -6.90 5.52
N ALA A 44 -4.47 -6.90 6.85
CA ALA A 44 -4.36 -8.11 7.66
C ALA A 44 -5.51 -9.10 7.37
N GLU A 45 -6.71 -8.58 7.10
CA GLU A 45 -7.93 -9.34 6.79
C GLU A 45 -8.04 -9.75 5.31
N LEU A 46 -7.16 -9.24 4.45
CA LEU A 46 -7.19 -9.52 3.01
C LEU A 46 -7.04 -11.03 2.72
N PRO A 47 -7.84 -11.60 1.80
CA PRO A 47 -7.65 -12.99 1.38
C PRO A 47 -6.26 -13.22 0.78
N ASP A 48 -5.72 -14.43 0.98
CA ASP A 48 -4.38 -14.79 0.48
C ASP A 48 -4.23 -14.59 -1.03
N ALA A 49 -5.31 -14.83 -1.80
CA ALA A 49 -5.31 -14.62 -3.24
C ALA A 49 -5.08 -13.15 -3.62
N GLU A 50 -5.74 -12.23 -2.92
CA GLU A 50 -5.55 -10.80 -3.14
C GLU A 50 -4.18 -10.33 -2.62
N ARG A 51 -3.73 -10.84 -1.48
CA ARG A 51 -2.40 -10.52 -0.95
C ARG A 51 -1.31 -10.91 -1.94
N LYS A 52 -1.42 -12.11 -2.53
CA LYS A 52 -0.54 -12.58 -3.61
C LYS A 52 -0.57 -11.70 -4.85
N PHE A 53 -1.73 -11.15 -5.23
CA PHE A 53 -1.82 -10.21 -6.34
C PHE A 53 -0.94 -8.97 -6.11
N TRP A 54 -0.99 -8.39 -4.90
CA TRP A 54 -0.16 -7.24 -4.55
C TRP A 54 1.33 -7.58 -4.44
N GLU A 55 1.66 -8.77 -3.91
CA GLU A 55 3.04 -9.28 -3.87
C GLU A 55 3.62 -9.46 -5.28
N GLN A 56 2.87 -10.05 -6.20
CA GLN A 56 3.31 -10.20 -7.60
C GLN A 56 3.50 -8.84 -8.28
N LYS A 57 2.62 -7.87 -7.99
CA LYS A 57 2.74 -6.51 -8.54
C LYS A 57 4.00 -5.81 -8.00
N ALA A 58 4.27 -5.96 -6.70
CA ALA A 58 5.48 -5.43 -6.07
C ALA A 58 6.76 -6.08 -6.60
N GLU A 59 6.75 -7.40 -6.80
CA GLU A 59 7.87 -8.14 -7.39
C GLU A 59 8.16 -7.66 -8.81
N LYS A 60 7.13 -7.43 -9.64
CA LYS A 60 7.29 -6.84 -10.97
C LYS A 60 7.93 -5.46 -10.92
N ALA A 61 7.47 -4.59 -10.01
CA ALA A 61 8.06 -3.25 -9.86
C ALA A 61 9.49 -3.30 -9.31
N LYS A 62 9.81 -4.26 -8.46
CA LYS A 62 11.18 -4.50 -7.97
C LYS A 62 12.10 -4.88 -9.11
N ARG A 63 11.71 -5.87 -9.92
CA ARG A 63 12.49 -6.31 -11.10
C ARG A 63 12.69 -5.19 -12.10
N GLU A 64 11.64 -4.41 -12.37
CA GLU A 64 11.74 -3.27 -13.28
C GLU A 64 12.67 -2.19 -12.73
N HIS A 65 12.61 -1.91 -11.42
CA HIS A 65 13.54 -0.99 -10.78
C HIS A 65 14.99 -1.49 -10.84
N GLU A 66 15.24 -2.77 -10.60
CA GLU A 66 16.57 -3.38 -10.74
C GLU A 66 17.10 -3.30 -12.17
N ARG A 67 16.23 -3.49 -13.17
CA ARG A 67 16.56 -3.36 -14.59
C ARG A 67 16.88 -1.92 -14.99
N LEU A 68 16.10 -0.96 -14.52
CA LEU A 68 16.26 0.47 -14.82
C LEU A 68 17.39 1.13 -14.03
N HIS A 69 17.71 0.61 -12.85
CA HIS A 69 18.74 1.13 -11.97
C HIS A 69 19.78 0.04 -11.64
N PRO A 70 20.58 -0.39 -12.63
CA PRO A 70 21.65 -1.35 -12.38
C PRO A 70 22.63 -0.76 -11.37
N GLY A 71 22.94 -1.51 -10.30
CA GLY A 71 23.80 -1.06 -9.22
C GLY A 71 23.10 -0.24 -8.13
N TYR A 72 21.77 -0.13 -8.15
CA TYR A 72 21.03 0.51 -7.05
C TYR A 72 21.26 -0.21 -5.72
N LYS A 73 21.82 0.50 -4.74
CA LYS A 73 21.94 0.07 -3.35
C LYS A 73 21.23 1.08 -2.47
N TYR A 74 20.35 0.58 -1.60
CA TYR A 74 19.70 1.42 -0.60
C TYR A 74 20.70 1.73 0.52
N ASP A 75 20.98 3.03 0.73
CA ASP A 75 21.76 3.53 1.87
C ASP A 75 20.79 4.28 2.80
N PRO A 76 20.45 3.71 3.97
CA PRO A 76 19.39 4.21 4.85
C PRO A 76 19.71 5.52 5.58
#